data_AF-A0A062UDB6-F1
#
_entry.id   AF-A0A062UDB6-F1
#
_cell.length_a   1.000
_cell.length_b   1.000
_cell.length_c   1.000
_cell.angle_alpha   90.00
_cell.angle_beta   90.00
_cell.angle_gamma   90.00
#
_symmetry.space_group_name_H-M   'P 1'
#
loop_
_entity.id
_entity.type
_entity.pdbx_description
1 polymer ?
#
loop_
_entity_poly.entity_id
_entity_poly.type
_entity_poly.pdbx_seq_one_letter_code
_entity_poly.pdbx_strand_id
1 'polypeptide(L)' 'MDVIDQIRRRIVKALELTEDANEQAIRAQHPVLEPEDRLREIQSLGGLLDKARSHCDKAETAMLKYIRLQSE' A
#
# COMPACT_ATOMS: atom_id res chain seq x y z
N MET A 1 12.60 6.98 -18.05
CA MET A 1 12.33 7.03 -16.60
C MET A 1 13.12 5.91 -15.96
N ASP A 2 13.99 6.24 -15.01
CA ASP A 2 14.96 5.31 -14.41
C ASP A 2 14.26 4.15 -13.66
N VAL A 3 14.90 2.98 -13.59
CA VAL A 3 14.41 1.80 -12.85
C VAL A 3 14.33 2.13 -11.36
N ILE A 4 15.31 2.86 -10.83
CA ILE A 4 15.30 3.33 -9.43
C ILE A 4 14.12 4.29 -9.20
N ASP A 5 13.84 5.20 -10.13
CA ASP A 5 12.66 6.08 -10.06
C ASP A 5 11.35 5.28 -10.02
N GLN A 6 11.24 4.20 -10.79
CA GLN A 6 10.05 3.34 -10.77
C GLN A 6 9.89 2.61 -9.44
N ILE A 7 10.98 2.10 -8.88
CA ILE A 7 11.00 1.46 -7.57
C ILE A 7 10.57 2.47 -6.50
N ARG A 8 11.18 3.66 -6.48
CA ARG A 8 10.84 4.73 -5.54
C ARG A 8 9.35 5.09 -5.63
N ARG A 9 8.81 5.30 -6.82
CA ARG A 9 7.38 5.62 -7.02
C ARG A 9 6.45 4.53 -6.49
N ARG A 10 6.82 3.26 -6.60
CA ARG A 10 6.01 2.15 -6.04
C ARG A 10 6.04 2.16 -4.52
N ILE A 11 7.20 2.40 -3.91
CA ILE A 11 7.34 2.52 -2.46
C ILE A 11 6.50 3.70 -1.94
N VAL A 12 6.59 4.86 -2.60
CA VAL A 12 5.77 6.03 -2.24
C VAL A 12 4.28 5.70 -2.28
N LYS A 13 3.79 5.06 -3.35
CA LYS A 13 2.38 4.63 -3.44
C LYS A 13 1.96 3.65 -2.34
N ALA A 14 2.85 2.74 -1.95
CA ALA A 14 2.55 1.82 -0.85
C ALA A 14 2.41 2.59 0.48
N LEU A 15 3.27 3.59 0.72
CA LEU A 15 3.20 4.44 1.91
C LEU A 15 1.92 5.29 1.92
N GLU A 16 1.58 5.95 0.82
CA GLU A 16 0.33 6.73 0.67
C GLU A 16 -0.90 5.86 0.99
N LEU A 17 -0.99 4.67 0.41
CA LEU A 17 -2.09 3.74 0.67
C LEU A 17 -2.12 3.23 2.13
N THR A 18 -0.96 3.15 2.78
CA THR A 18 -0.86 2.75 4.19
C THR A 18 -1.30 3.89 5.11
N GLU A 19 -1.02 5.14 4.75
CA GLU A 19 -1.52 6.33 5.43
C GLU A 19 -3.05 6.42 5.31
N ASP A 20 -3.59 6.25 4.11
CA ASP A 20 -5.04 6.18 3.88
C ASP A 20 -5.69 5.06 4.71
N ALA A 21 -5.04 3.88 4.76
CA ALA A 21 -5.52 2.78 5.58
C ALA A 21 -5.53 3.15 7.07
N ASN A 22 -4.49 3.84 7.56
CA ASN A 22 -4.44 4.28 8.94
C ASN A 22 -5.57 5.28 9.27
N GLU A 23 -5.87 6.24 8.38
CA GLU A 23 -7.03 7.12 8.54
C GLU A 23 -8.34 6.34 8.61
N GLN A 24 -8.52 5.36 7.74
CA GLN A 24 -9.70 4.50 7.70
C GLN A 24 -9.84 3.66 8.98
N ALA A 25 -8.73 3.17 9.54
CA ALA A 25 -8.71 2.46 10.82
C ALA A 25 -9.16 3.35 11.98
N ILE A 26 -8.79 4.63 11.97
CA ILE A 26 -9.23 5.60 12.97
C ILE A 26 -10.74 5.83 12.84
N ARG A 27 -11.26 6.00 11.62
CA ARG A 27 -12.71 6.16 11.37
C ARG A 27 -13.51 4.95 11.83
N ALA A 28 -13.04 3.73 11.54
CA ALA A 28 -13.68 2.49 11.96
C ALA A 28 -13.76 2.32 13.49
N GLN A 29 -12.93 3.03 14.26
CA GLN A 29 -12.96 3.01 15.73
C GLN A 29 -13.99 3.98 16.31
N HIS A 30 -14.63 4.83 15.50
CA HIS A 30 -15.55 5.84 15.99
C HIS A 30 -16.73 5.20 16.76
N PRO A 31 -17.01 5.62 18.01
CA PRO A 31 -17.90 4.90 18.92
C PRO A 31 -19.38 4.95 18.48
N VAL A 32 -19.78 5.98 17.73
CA VAL A 32 -21.14 6.14 17.19
C VAL A 32 -21.27 5.67 15.73
N LEU A 33 -20.26 4.98 15.18
CA LEU A 33 -20.37 4.44 13.83
C LEU A 33 -21.26 3.19 13.85
N GLU A 34 -22.32 3.23 13.05
CA GLU A 34 -23.25 2.11 12.89
C GLU A 34 -22.50 0.84 12.43
N PRO A 35 -22.95 -0.37 12.83
CA PRO A 35 -22.22 -1.60 12.54
C PRO A 35 -21.95 -1.86 11.05
N GLU A 36 -22.89 -1.51 10.17
CA GLU A 36 -22.76 -1.67 8.72
C GLU A 36 -21.71 -0.73 8.12
N ASP A 37 -21.69 0.52 8.58
CA ASP A 37 -20.69 1.49 8.17
C ASP A 37 -19.31 1.09 8.71
N ARG A 38 -19.23 0.60 9.96
CA ARG A 38 -17.99 0.06 10.51
C ARG A 38 -17.43 -1.10 9.70
N LEU A 39 -18.29 -2.04 9.28
CA LEU A 39 -17.88 -3.14 8.43
C LEU A 39 -17.36 -2.64 7.08
N ARG A 40 -18.02 -1.65 6.47
CA ARG A 40 -17.57 -1.03 5.22
C ARG A 40 -16.20 -0.36 5.38
N GLU A 41 -15.98 0.35 6.49
CA GLU A 41 -14.69 0.97 6.79
C GLU A 41 -13.58 -0.08 6.91
N ILE A 42 -13.82 -1.19 7.62
CA ILE A 42 -12.87 -2.31 7.77
C ILE A 42 -12.59 -3.02 6.44
N GLN A 43 -13.59 -3.20 5.59
CA GLN A 43 -13.40 -3.78 4.27
C GLN A 43 -12.58 -2.86 3.36
N SER A 44 -12.85 -1.56 3.42
CA SER A 44 -12.07 -0.55 2.68
C SER A 44 -10.61 -0.51 3.13
N LEU A 45 -10.37 -0.56 4.45
CA LEU A 45 -9.04 -0.74 5.06
C LEU A 45 -8.31 -1.95 4.47
N GLY A 46 -8.94 -3.12 4.47
CA GLY A 46 -8.34 -4.34 3.91
C GLY A 46 -7.92 -4.17 2.45
N GLY A 47 -8.79 -3.56 1.64
CA GLY A 47 -8.49 -3.29 0.23
C GLY A 47 -7.34 -2.29 0.01
N LEU A 48 -7.14 -1.33 0.91
CA LEU A 48 -5.99 -0.40 0.86
C LEU A 48 -4.68 -1.13 1.19
N LEU A 49 -4.70 -1.97 2.23
CA LEU A 49 -3.53 -2.77 2.63
C LEU A 49 -3.12 -3.78 1.54
N ASP A 50 -4.08 -4.43 0.88
CA ASP A 50 -3.79 -5.34 -0.23
C ASP A 50 -3.14 -4.62 -1.42
N LYS A 51 -3.60 -3.41 -1.74
CA LYS A 51 -2.99 -2.57 -2.78
C LYS A 51 -1.58 -2.12 -2.38
N ALA A 52 -1.39 -1.68 -1.14
CA ALA A 52 -0.08 -1.29 -0.63
C ALA A 52 0.92 -2.45 -0.74
N ARG A 53 0.51 -3.66 -0.33
CA ARG A 53 1.29 -4.89 -0.48
C ARG A 53 1.66 -5.16 -1.94
N SER A 54 0.69 -5.07 -2.86
CA SER A 54 0.96 -5.26 -4.30
C SER A 54 2.02 -4.27 -4.83
N HIS A 55 2.04 -3.04 -4.33
CA HIS A 55 3.06 -2.06 -4.70
C HIS A 55 4.44 -2.43 -4.15
N CYS A 56 4.52 -2.92 -2.90
CA CYS A 56 5.76 -3.44 -2.32
C CYS A 56 6.30 -4.64 -3.11
N ASP A 57 5.48 -5.65 -3.40
CA ASP A 57 5.89 -6.86 -4.14
C ASP A 57 6.46 -6.50 -5.53
N LYS A 58 5.84 -5.52 -6.21
CA LYS A 58 6.31 -5.01 -7.50
C LYS A 58 7.61 -4.20 -7.38
N ALA A 59 7.79 -3.47 -6.29
CA ALA A 59 9.03 -2.73 -6.02
C ALA A 59 10.18 -3.71 -5.76
N GLU A 60 9.96 -4.73 -4.93
CA GLU A 60 10.92 -5.78 -4.63
C GLU A 60 11.34 -6.55 -5.90
N THR A 61 10.36 -7.00 -6.69
CA THR A 61 10.63 -7.69 -7.96
C THR A 61 11.49 -6.83 -8.90
N ALA A 62 11.20 -5.52 -8.97
CA ALA A 62 11.98 -4.59 -9.79
C ALA A 62 13.40 -4.36 -9.23
N MET A 63 13.56 -4.25 -7.91
CA MET A 63 14.86 -4.16 -7.25
C MET A 63 15.72 -5.39 -7.53
N LEU A 64 15.17 -6.60 -7.37
CA LEU A 64 15.88 -7.84 -7.64
C LEU A 64 16.34 -7.93 -9.10
N LYS A 65 15.50 -7.52 -10.05
CA LYS A 65 15.87 -7.46 -11.46
C LYS A 65 16.98 -6.44 -11.72
N TYR A 66 16.89 -5.26 -11.12
CA TYR A 66 17.92 -4.22 -11.25
C TYR A 66 19.28 -4.73 -10.76
N ILE A 67 19.33 -5.35 -9.57
CA ILE A 67 20.56 -5.90 -9.01
C ILE A 67 21.17 -6.95 -9.94
N ARG A 68 20.36 -7.88 -10.48
CA ARG A 68 20.87 -8.89 -11.43
C ARG A 68 21.52 -8.28 -12.67
N LEU A 69 20.90 -7.25 -13.25
CA LEU A 69 21.41 -6.54 -14.42
C LEU A 69 22.70 -5.72 -14.15
N GLN A 70 23.05 -5.47 -12.89
CA GLN A 70 24.31 -4.82 -12.53
C GLN A 70 25.44 -5.82 -12.24
N SER A 71 25.10 -7.09 -12.03
CA SER A 71 26.05 -8.18 -11.77
C SER A 71 26.45 -8.97 -13.02
N GLU A 72 25.73 -8.76 -14.12
CA GLU A 72 26.03 -9.26 -15.48
C GLU A 72 26.84 -8.23 -16.28
#